data_AF-A0A395NNR8-F1
#
_entry.id   AF-A0A395NNR8-F1
#
_cell.length_a   1.000
_cell.length_b   1.000
_cell.length_c   1.000
_cell.angle_alpha   90.00
_cell.angle_beta   90.00
_cell.angle_gamma   90.00
#
_symmetry.space_group_name_H-M   'P 1'
#
loop_
_entity.id
_entity.type
_entity.pdbx_description
1 polymer ?
#
loop_
_entity_poly.entity_id
_entity_poly.type
_entity_poly.pdbx_seq_one_letter_code
_entity_poly.pdbx_strand_id
1 'polypeptide(L)'
;MVKFEPIPRPSKVESPTIPADRGLVAVGEPAYYAVTDKVHTLPAGLWDSNVVSTNEFVNLEKGVFVRLYSPLNVVMETVWTLRENEKGGVDLIEDVLIKASRLLVGTVKNMCNTNWKTFHGRIVDVMKESSS
;
A
#
# COMPACT_ATOMS: atom_id res chain seq x y z
N MET A 1 2.56 6.53 10.38
CA MET A 1 2.87 5.25 11.04
C MET A 1 3.35 5.47 12.46
N VAL A 2 2.63 4.86 13.41
CA VAL A 2 3.00 4.79 14.84
C VAL A 2 3.80 3.51 15.12
N LYS A 3 3.33 2.37 14.63
CA LYS A 3 4.03 1.08 14.72
C LYS A 3 3.59 0.11 13.63
N PHE A 4 4.40 -0.92 13.39
CA PHE A 4 4.01 -2.08 12.59
C PHE A 4 4.56 -3.35 13.25
N GLU A 5 3.82 -4.46 13.14
CA GLU A 5 4.16 -5.74 13.75
C GLU A 5 3.83 -6.88 12.76
N PRO A 6 4.72 -7.87 12.58
CA PRO A 6 4.41 -9.04 11.77
C PRO A 6 3.28 -9.85 12.43
N ILE A 7 2.37 -10.35 11.62
CA ILE A 7 1.24 -11.19 12.09
C ILE A 7 1.16 -12.46 11.24
N PRO A 8 0.58 -13.56 11.77
CA PRO A 8 0.25 -14.70 10.93
C PRO A 8 -0.79 -14.30 9.87
N ARG A 9 -0.87 -15.09 8.80
CA ARG A 9 -1.89 -14.91 7.76
C ARG A 9 -3.30 -14.84 8.40
N PRO A 10 -4.05 -13.75 8.21
CA PRO A 10 -5.38 -13.64 8.78
C PRO A 10 -6.36 -14.62 8.11
N SER A 11 -7.17 -15.30 8.91
CA SER A 11 -8.17 -16.28 8.42
C SER A 11 -9.29 -15.68 7.58
N LYS A 12 -9.54 -14.37 7.72
CA LYS A 12 -10.58 -13.63 6.97
C LYS A 12 -10.07 -12.99 5.68
N VAL A 13 -8.76 -13.06 5.41
CA VAL A 13 -8.19 -12.57 4.15
C VAL A 13 -8.28 -13.72 3.16
N GLU A 14 -9.21 -13.60 2.21
CA GLU A 14 -9.26 -14.48 1.05
C GLU A 14 -7.87 -14.56 0.41
N SER A 15 -7.46 -15.75 -0.05
CA SER A 15 -6.15 -15.95 -0.67
C SER A 15 -5.87 -14.86 -1.70
N PRO A 16 -4.69 -14.22 -1.65
CA PRO A 16 -4.41 -13.10 -2.52
C PRO A 16 -4.41 -13.55 -3.96
N THR A 17 -5.47 -13.21 -4.67
CA THR A 17 -5.40 -13.06 -6.11
C THR A 17 -4.83 -11.67 -6.35
N ILE A 18 -3.56 -11.59 -6.73
CA ILE A 18 -3.07 -10.40 -7.42
C ILE A 18 -3.99 -10.21 -8.63
N PRO A 19 -4.46 -8.99 -8.93
CA PRO A 19 -5.34 -8.78 -10.08
C PRO A 19 -4.70 -9.35 -11.37
N ALA A 20 -5.27 -10.45 -11.89
CA ALA A 20 -4.71 -11.19 -13.02
C ALA A 20 -4.72 -10.37 -14.32
N ASP A 21 -5.60 -9.38 -14.39
CA ASP A 21 -5.75 -8.42 -15.48
C ASP A 21 -4.58 -7.42 -15.58
N ARG A 22 -3.68 -7.39 -14.59
CA ARG A 22 -2.53 -6.47 -14.57
C ARG A 22 -1.21 -7.10 -15.02
N GLY A 23 -1.22 -8.40 -15.39
CA GLY A 23 -0.02 -9.10 -15.85
C GLY A 23 1.10 -9.20 -14.79
N LEU A 24 0.72 -9.19 -13.51
CA LEU A 24 1.65 -9.23 -12.38
C LEU A 24 1.91 -10.68 -11.96
N VAL A 25 3.19 -11.02 -11.71
CA VAL A 25 3.62 -12.37 -11.31
C VAL A 25 4.14 -12.33 -9.88
N ALA A 26 3.47 -13.06 -8.98
CA ALA A 26 3.89 -13.23 -7.58
C ALA A 26 5.21 -14.02 -7.48
N VAL A 27 6.04 -13.66 -6.52
CA VAL A 27 7.25 -14.40 -6.16
C VAL A 27 7.21 -14.72 -4.66
N GLY A 28 7.11 -16.00 -4.33
CA GLY A 28 7.08 -16.49 -2.95
C GLY A 28 5.78 -16.24 -2.21
N GLU A 29 5.80 -16.48 -0.89
CA GLU A 29 4.64 -16.33 -0.02
C GLU A 29 4.45 -14.87 0.45
N PRO A 30 3.20 -14.41 0.62
CA PRO A 30 2.91 -13.10 1.17
C PRO A 30 3.39 -12.93 2.62
N ALA A 31 3.82 -11.72 2.96
CA ALA A 31 4.06 -11.30 4.34
C ALA A 31 2.90 -10.45 4.86
N TYR A 32 2.54 -10.60 6.13
CA TYR A 32 1.41 -9.90 6.74
C TYR A 32 1.86 -9.06 7.94
N TYR A 33 1.35 -7.83 8.01
CA TYR A 33 1.64 -6.89 9.08
C TYR A 33 0.37 -6.23 9.61
N ALA A 34 0.28 -6.07 10.92
CA ALA A 34 -0.60 -5.11 11.53
C ALA A 34 0.12 -3.76 11.58
N VAL A 35 -0.44 -2.73 10.95
CA VAL A 35 0.11 -1.38 10.90
C VAL A 35 -0.83 -0.45 11.64
N THR A 36 -0.31 0.28 12.61
CA THR A 36 -1.04 1.30 13.37
C THR A 36 -0.66 2.68 12.87
N ASP A 37 -1.64 3.41 12.34
CA ASP A 37 -1.49 4.79 11.89
C ASP A 37 -2.32 5.75 12.75
N LYS A 38 -1.77 6.95 12.96
CA LYS A 38 -2.54 8.05 13.54
C LYS A 38 -3.22 8.80 12.40
N VAL A 39 -4.54 8.67 12.29
CA VAL A 39 -5.32 9.31 11.23
C VAL A 39 -6.00 10.55 11.77
N HIS A 40 -5.57 11.70 11.27
CA HIS A 40 -6.02 13.00 11.73
C HIS A 40 -7.17 13.58 10.92
N THR A 41 -7.72 12.90 9.92
CA THR A 41 -8.59 13.52 8.89
C THR A 41 -9.75 12.64 8.42
N LEU A 42 -10.65 12.20 9.29
CA LEU A 42 -11.91 11.55 8.87
C LEU A 42 -13.10 12.51 8.99
N PRO A 43 -14.09 12.48 8.07
CA PRO A 43 -15.26 13.38 8.11
C PRO A 43 -16.09 13.21 9.40
N ALA A 44 -16.67 14.31 9.88
CA ALA A 44 -17.71 14.37 10.92
C ALA A 44 -17.35 13.80 12.32
N GLY A 45 -16.26 14.24 12.94
CA GLY A 45 -16.12 14.07 14.39
C GLY A 45 -15.44 12.77 14.85
N LEU A 46 -15.09 11.86 13.93
CA LEU A 46 -14.44 10.55 14.23
C LEU A 46 -12.94 10.66 14.62
N TRP A 47 -12.52 11.75 15.28
CA TRP A 47 -11.11 12.20 15.32
C TRP A 47 -10.19 11.48 16.32
N ASP A 48 -8.90 11.47 15.93
CA ASP A 48 -7.68 11.12 16.69
C ASP A 48 -7.52 9.67 17.16
N SER A 49 -8.00 8.73 16.34
CA SER A 49 -7.88 7.31 16.63
C SER A 49 -6.66 6.69 15.97
N ASN A 50 -6.02 5.80 16.71
CA ASN A 50 -5.11 4.83 16.14
C ASN A 50 -5.93 3.89 15.25
N VAL A 51 -5.68 3.94 13.95
CA VAL A 51 -6.28 3.04 12.98
C VAL A 51 -5.32 1.87 12.78
N VAL A 52 -5.77 0.68 13.15
CA VAL A 52 -5.03 -0.55 12.90
C VAL A 52 -5.52 -1.16 11.60
N SER A 53 -4.61 -1.26 10.62
CA SER A 53 -4.88 -1.86 9.32
C SER A 53 -4.03 -3.12 9.15
N THR A 54 -4.59 -4.13 8.49
CA THR A 54 -3.81 -5.31 8.07
C THR A 54 -3.24 -5.04 6.69
N ASN A 55 -1.94 -5.22 6.53
CA ASN A 55 -1.24 -5.06 5.26
C ASN A 55 -0.68 -6.41 4.83
N GLU A 56 -1.03 -6.80 3.61
CA GLU A 56 -0.54 -7.97 2.90
C GLU A 56 0.47 -7.50 1.86
N PHE A 57 1.71 -7.97 1.96
CA PHE A 57 2.79 -7.65 1.03
C PHE A 57 3.11 -8.89 0.19
N VAL A 58 3.08 -8.71 -1.12
CA VAL A 58 3.40 -9.75 -2.09
C VAL A 58 4.52 -9.24 -2.99
N ASN A 59 5.66 -9.93 -2.97
CA ASN A 59 6.75 -9.63 -3.89
C ASN A 59 6.32 -10.01 -5.31
N LEU A 60 6.69 -9.17 -6.28
CA LEU A 60 6.49 -9.40 -7.70
C LEU A 60 7.86 -9.53 -8.38
N GLU A 61 7.92 -10.15 -9.56
CA GLU A 61 9.17 -10.22 -10.33
C GLU A 61 9.80 -8.83 -10.58
N LYS A 62 8.97 -7.79 -10.74
CA LYS A 62 9.39 -6.42 -11.03
C LYS A 62 8.72 -5.38 -10.11
N GLY A 63 8.57 -5.71 -8.83
CA GLY A 63 7.96 -4.77 -7.89
C GLY A 63 7.37 -5.40 -6.65
N VAL A 64 6.40 -4.71 -6.08
CA VAL A 64 5.66 -5.17 -4.90
C VAL A 64 4.19 -4.80 -5.03
N PHE A 65 3.32 -5.75 -4.68
CA PHE A 65 1.91 -5.52 -4.48
C PHE A 65 1.61 -5.48 -2.98
N VAL A 66 0.82 -4.50 -2.57
CA VAL A 66 0.37 -4.36 -1.19
C VAL A 66 -1.15 -4.24 -1.18
N ARG A 67 -1.81 -5.09 -0.38
CA ARG A 67 -3.22 -4.95 -0.08
C ARG A 67 -3.40 -4.56 1.38
N LEU A 68 -4.07 -3.45 1.60
CA LEU A 68 -4.40 -2.91 2.91
C LEU A 68 -5.90 -3.12 3.19
N TYR A 69 -6.19 -3.67 4.36
CA TYR A 69 -7.53 -3.78 4.94
C TYR A 69 -7.59 -2.89 6.18
N SER A 70 -8.43 -1.86 6.13
CA SER A 70 -8.57 -0.88 7.20
C SER A 70 -10.03 -0.83 7.67
N PRO A 71 -10.31 -0.34 8.89
CA PRO A 71 -11.67 -0.14 9.38
C PRO A 71 -12.60 0.60 8.41
N LEU A 72 -13.90 0.51 8.67
CA LEU A 72 -14.94 1.10 7.82
C LEU A 72 -14.96 0.53 6.39
N ASN A 73 -14.53 -0.73 6.22
CA ASN A 73 -14.49 -1.46 4.96
C ASN A 73 -13.66 -0.75 3.87
N VAL A 74 -12.56 -0.12 4.27
CA VAL A 74 -11.59 0.44 3.32
C VAL A 74 -10.62 -0.66 2.93
N VAL A 75 -10.60 -1.00 1.64
CA VAL A 75 -9.58 -1.85 1.04
C VAL A 75 -8.81 -1.02 0.01
N MET A 76 -7.49 -1.05 0.10
CA MET A 76 -6.61 -0.39 -0.86
C MET A 76 -5.64 -1.41 -1.43
N GLU A 77 -5.50 -1.40 -2.74
CA GLU A 77 -4.56 -2.23 -3.48
C GLU A 77 -3.55 -1.31 -4.16
N THR A 78 -2.30 -1.40 -3.76
CA THR A 78 -1.21 -0.61 -4.34
C THR A 78 -0.21 -1.52 -5.02
N VAL A 79 0.20 -1.15 -6.23
CA VAL A 79 1.26 -1.81 -6.98
C VAL A 79 2.37 -0.81 -7.19
N TRP A 80 3.58 -1.13 -6.72
CA TRP A 80 4.78 -0.40 -7.11
C TRP A 80 5.57 -1.23 -8.11
N THR A 81 5.85 -0.65 -9.28
CA THR A 81 6.68 -1.28 -10.33
C THR A 81 7.75 -0.31 -10.84
N LEU A 82 8.79 -0.86 -11.45
CA LEU A 82 9.83 -0.10 -12.12
C LEU A 82 9.59 -0.10 -13.63
N ARG A 83 9.69 1.08 -14.25
CA ARG A 83 9.55 1.25 -15.70
C ARG A 83 10.72 2.02 -16.28
N GLU A 84 11.33 1.49 -17.34
CA GLU A 84 12.33 2.24 -18.10
C GLU A 84 11.71 3.52 -18.68
N ASN A 85 12.46 4.61 -18.65
CA ASN A 85 12.06 5.88 -19.23
C ASN A 85 12.87 6.19 -20.50
N GLU A 86 12.36 7.10 -21.33
CA GLU A 86 12.95 7.46 -22.62
C GLU A 86 14.36 8.08 -22.50
N LYS A 87 14.79 8.43 -21.28
CA LYS A 87 16.10 9.04 -21.00
C LYS A 87 17.13 8.01 -20.53
N GLY A 88 16.82 6.71 -20.63
CA GLY A 88 17.69 5.62 -20.18
C GLY A 88 17.75 5.45 -18.66
N GLY A 89 16.79 6.03 -17.93
CA GLY A 89 16.61 5.84 -16.49
C GLY A 89 15.44 4.91 -16.18
N VAL A 90 15.08 4.82 -14.90
CA VAL A 90 13.97 4.01 -14.41
C VAL A 90 13.08 4.86 -13.51
N ASP A 91 11.77 4.82 -13.75
CA ASP A 91 10.75 5.47 -12.96
C ASP A 91 10.07 4.46 -12.02
N LEU A 92 9.85 4.87 -10.77
CA LEU A 92 9.01 4.15 -9.82
C LEU A 92 7.54 4.55 -10.04
N ILE A 93 6.72 3.60 -10.46
CA ILE A 93 5.29 3.80 -10.75
C ILE A 93 4.47 3.24 -9.60
N GLU A 94 3.47 4.00 -9.14
CA GLU A 94 2.49 3.57 -8.13
C GLU A 94 1.09 3.58 -8.74
N ASP A 95 0.46 2.41 -8.77
CA ASP A 95 -0.94 2.24 -9.17
C ASP A 95 -1.79 1.88 -7.96
N VAL A 96 -2.73 2.75 -7.60
CA VAL A 96 -3.61 2.58 -6.43
C VAL A 96 -5.05 2.32 -6.86
N LEU A 97 -5.64 1.22 -6.42
CA LEU A 97 -7.08 0.97 -6.46
C LEU A 97 -7.67 1.10 -5.05
N ILE A 98 -8.68 1.96 -4.90
CA ILE A 98 -9.34 2.21 -3.62
C ILE A 98 -10.77 1.65 -3.69
N LYS A 99 -11.10 0.74 -2.77
CA LYS A 99 -12.45 0.22 -2.53
C LYS A 99 -12.90 0.74 -1.16
N ALA A 100 -13.80 1.71 -1.15
CA ALA A 100 -14.31 2.33 0.07
C ALA A 100 -15.74 2.87 -0.16
N SER A 101 -16.42 3.25 0.92
CA SER A 101 -17.71 3.94 0.80
C SER A 101 -17.56 5.30 0.08
N ARG A 102 -18.63 5.78 -0.55
CA ARG A 102 -18.64 7.10 -1.22
C ARG A 102 -18.26 8.25 -0.29
N LEU A 103 -18.54 8.09 1.02
CA LEU A 103 -18.18 9.06 2.04
C LEU A 103 -16.66 9.13 2.28
N LEU A 104 -15.97 7.98 2.20
CA LEU A 104 -14.55 7.86 2.55
C LEU A 104 -13.61 7.94 1.35
N VAL A 105 -14.07 7.54 0.16
CA VAL A 105 -13.20 7.42 -1.02
C VAL A 105 -12.49 8.73 -1.38
N GLY A 106 -13.16 9.88 -1.21
CA GLY A 106 -12.57 11.20 -1.44
C GLY A 106 -11.41 11.49 -0.48
N THR A 107 -11.61 11.21 0.82
CA THR A 107 -10.58 11.37 1.85
C THR A 107 -9.39 10.45 1.61
N VAL A 108 -9.63 9.16 1.35
CA VAL A 108 -8.55 8.18 1.10
C VAL A 108 -7.76 8.57 -0.15
N LYS A 109 -8.45 8.95 -1.24
CA LYS A 109 -7.79 9.43 -2.48
C LYS A 109 -6.94 10.67 -2.21
N ASN A 110 -7.43 11.63 -1.43
CA ASN A 110 -6.68 12.82 -1.08
C ASN A 110 -5.41 12.50 -0.28
N MET A 111 -5.48 11.53 0.64
CA MET A 111 -4.31 11.07 1.39
C MET A 111 -3.24 10.47 0.47
N CYS A 112 -3.63 9.61 -0.49
CA CYS A 112 -2.70 9.07 -1.50
C CYS A 112 -2.05 10.21 -2.31
N ASN A 113 -2.85 11.14 -2.83
CA ASN A 113 -2.37 12.25 -3.65
C ASN A 113 -1.46 13.24 -2.91
N THR A 114 -1.64 13.38 -1.59
CA THR A 114 -0.84 14.32 -0.78
C THR A 114 0.49 13.69 -0.36
N ASN A 115 0.50 12.39 -0.06
CA ASN A 115 1.63 11.75 0.60
C ASN A 115 2.56 10.95 -0.33
N TRP A 116 2.18 10.71 -1.60
CA TRP A 116 2.96 9.85 -2.51
C TRP A 116 4.42 10.27 -2.64
N LYS A 117 4.72 11.59 -2.70
CA LYS A 117 6.12 12.08 -2.82
C LYS A 117 6.99 11.63 -1.65
N THR A 118 6.43 11.68 -0.44
CA THR A 118 7.14 11.28 0.78
C THR A 118 7.40 9.78 0.79
N PHE A 119 6.39 8.97 0.43
CA PHE A 119 6.55 7.51 0.36
C PHE A 119 7.53 7.10 -0.74
N HIS A 120 7.40 7.65 -1.94
CA HIS A 120 8.29 7.38 -3.07
C HIS A 120 9.72 7.80 -2.76
N GLY A 121 9.91 8.98 -2.18
CA GLY A 121 11.23 9.45 -1.76
C GLY A 121 11.91 8.45 -0.84
N ARG A 122 11.20 7.97 0.19
CA ARG A 122 11.74 6.99 1.14
C ARG A 122 12.05 5.64 0.49
N ILE A 123 11.21 5.15 -0.41
CA ILE A 123 11.49 3.91 -1.16
C ILE A 123 12.78 4.06 -1.98
N VAL A 124 12.91 5.17 -2.70
CA VAL A 124 14.09 5.47 -3.52
C VAL A 124 15.35 5.60 -2.66
N ASP A 125 15.26 6.23 -1.49
CA ASP A 125 16.40 6.39 -0.59
C ASP A 125 16.90 5.02 -0.08
N VAL A 126 15.99 4.14 0.35
CA VAL A 126 16.34 2.77 0.77
C VAL A 126 16.96 1.95 -0.38
N MET A 127 16.47 2.11 -1.61
CA MET A 127 17.06 1.46 -2.78
C MET A 127 18.49 1.92 -3.06
N LYS A 128 18.79 3.21 -2.88
CA LYS A 128 20.15 3.76 -3.03
C LYS A 128 21.09 3.24 -1.95
N GLU A 129 20.63 3.19 -0.71
CA GLU A 129 21.41 2.67 0.42
C GLU A 129 21.73 1.18 0.25
N SER A 130 20.77 0.38 -0.24
CA SER A 130 20.96 -1.07 -0.46
C SER A 130 21.89 -1.40 -1.65
N SER A 131 22.21 -0.40 -2.47
CA SER A 131 23.13 -0.53 -3.62
C SER A 131 24.57 -0.09 -3.28
N SER A 132 24.81 0.31 -2.03
CA SER A 132 26.11 0.76 -1.50
C SER A 132 26.74 -0.32 -0.62
#